data_AF-A0A225VQU1-F1
#
_entry.id   AF-A0A225VQU1-F1
#
_cell.length_a   1.000
_cell.length_b   1.000
_cell.length_c   1.000
_cell.angle_alpha   90.00
_cell.angle_beta   90.00
_cell.angle_gamma   90.00
#
_symmetry.space_group_name_H-M   'P 1'
#
loop_
_entity.id
_entity.type
_entity.pdbx_description
1 polymer ?
#
loop_
_entity_poly.entity_id
_entity_poly.type
_entity_poly.pdbx_seq_one_letter_code
_entity_poly.pdbx_strand_id
1 'polypeptide(L)'
;MELEVTTLMNPLNCHPVLTSNFGGPHGDGFSDETMVQSAQKVLSINLRANERVDAVILTIVSPTDPVNGNTTLIHGGDGGYLKIPLILAQGEYITTMEAHTGKQKSRTRIKYIKFTTNKDNSIEGGTRTDNIGIDTAKDGYQLSGFVGRSGDELDMVGAIWTSIQKVTAT
;
A
#
# COMPACT_ATOMS: atom_id res chain seq x y z
N MET A 1 -35.51 -9.29 24.66
CA MET A 1 -34.85 -7.97 24.61
C MET A 1 -33.37 -8.28 24.54
N GLU A 2 -32.82 -8.31 23.32
CA GLU A 2 -31.40 -8.61 23.09
C GLU A 2 -30.55 -7.50 23.68
N LEU A 3 -29.54 -7.88 24.47
CA LEU A 3 -28.47 -7.00 24.92
C LEU A 3 -27.44 -6.97 23.81
N GLU A 4 -27.30 -5.83 23.15
CA GLU A 4 -26.21 -5.57 22.21
C GLU A 4 -24.86 -5.73 22.94
N VAL A 5 -24.05 -6.67 22.46
CA VAL A 5 -22.67 -6.84 22.89
C VAL A 5 -21.87 -5.75 22.21
N THR A 6 -21.71 -4.61 22.88
CA THR A 6 -20.78 -3.56 22.46
C THR A 6 -19.35 -4.07 22.67
N THR A 7 -18.76 -4.63 21.61
CA THR A 7 -17.35 -4.99 21.58
C THR A 7 -16.53 -3.71 21.75
N LEU A 8 -16.00 -3.50 22.96
CA LEU A 8 -15.08 -2.39 23.26
C LEU A 8 -13.84 -2.54 22.38
N MET A 9 -13.73 -1.70 21.34
CA MET A 9 -12.50 -1.60 20.55
C MET A 9 -11.37 -1.10 21.45
N ASN A 10 -10.27 -1.85 21.48
CA ASN A 10 -9.06 -1.53 22.24
C ASN A 10 -8.46 -0.19 21.74
N PRO A 11 -8.13 0.79 22.60
CA PRO A 11 -7.68 2.12 22.21
C PRO A 11 -6.31 2.17 21.49
N LEU A 12 -5.63 1.03 21.35
CA LEU A 12 -4.41 0.88 20.54
C LEU A 12 -4.68 0.81 19.01
N ASN A 13 -5.95 0.79 18.57
CA ASN A 13 -6.31 0.61 17.15
C ASN A 13 -6.23 1.89 16.28
N CYS A 14 -5.75 3.00 16.85
CA CYS A 14 -5.62 4.31 16.17
C CYS A 14 -4.32 4.44 15.35
N HIS A 15 -3.31 3.60 15.63
CA HIS A 15 -2.04 3.66 14.91
C HIS A 15 -2.12 2.91 13.56
N PRO A 16 -1.48 3.41 12.48
CA PRO A 16 -1.28 2.64 11.26
C PRO A 16 -0.68 1.28 11.59
N VAL A 17 -1.26 0.21 11.03
CA VAL A 17 -0.71 -1.14 11.22
C VAL A 17 0.41 -1.31 10.20
N LEU A 18 1.64 -1.27 10.69
CA LEU A 18 2.82 -1.66 9.91
C LEU A 18 2.90 -3.18 9.86
N THR A 19 2.85 -3.70 8.66
CA THR A 19 2.90 -5.14 8.39
C THR A 19 4.18 -5.50 7.64
N SER A 20 4.30 -6.78 7.30
CA SER A 20 5.46 -7.42 6.69
C SER A 20 6.11 -6.57 5.58
N ASN A 21 7.43 -6.44 5.68
CA ASN A 21 8.24 -5.82 4.63
C ASN A 21 8.83 -6.92 3.73
N PHE A 22 8.74 -6.72 2.42
CA PHE A 22 9.33 -7.59 1.42
C PHE A 22 10.46 -6.86 0.71
N GLY A 23 11.60 -7.53 0.47
CA GLY A 23 12.70 -6.96 -0.32
C GLY A 23 14.05 -6.99 0.39
N GLY A 24 14.94 -6.07 0.00
CA GLY A 24 16.34 -6.02 0.45
C GLY A 24 16.72 -4.71 1.14
N PRO A 25 17.87 -4.67 1.84
CA PRO A 25 18.31 -3.53 2.65
C PRO A 25 18.94 -2.39 1.83
N HIS A 26 18.72 -2.35 0.51
CA HIS A 26 19.33 -1.37 -0.40
C HIS A 26 18.45 -0.12 -0.55
N GLY A 27 18.90 0.85 -1.33
CA GLY A 27 18.18 2.12 -1.51
C GLY A 27 18.12 2.96 -0.22
N ASP A 28 17.41 4.08 -0.31
CA ASP A 28 17.11 4.99 0.81
C ASP A 28 15.75 4.66 1.41
N GLY A 29 15.60 4.83 2.72
CA GLY A 29 14.37 4.53 3.44
C GLY A 29 13.29 5.60 3.22
N PHE A 30 12.04 5.17 3.13
CA PHE A 30 10.86 6.03 3.10
C PHE A 30 9.74 5.49 4.00
N SER A 31 8.85 6.35 4.47
CA SER A 31 7.62 5.97 5.17
C SER A 31 6.53 7.03 5.01
N ASP A 32 5.31 6.58 4.71
CA ASP A 32 4.13 7.42 4.63
C ASP A 32 3.35 7.51 5.96
N GLU A 33 3.82 6.89 7.04
CA GLU A 33 3.09 6.77 8.32
C GLU A 33 2.54 8.10 8.85
N THR A 34 3.29 9.19 8.71
CA THR A 34 2.89 10.51 9.20
C THR A 34 1.98 11.26 8.23
N MET A 35 1.79 10.75 7.01
CA MET A 35 0.96 11.34 5.96
C MET A 35 -0.41 10.66 5.85
N VAL A 36 -0.57 9.50 6.47
CA VAL A 36 -1.76 8.64 6.33
C VAL A 36 -2.57 8.58 7.62
N GLN A 37 -3.89 8.49 7.50
CA GLN A 37 -4.80 8.45 8.66
C GLN A 37 -6.06 7.63 8.38
N SER A 38 -6.71 7.14 9.44
CA SER A 38 -8.01 6.45 9.31
C SER A 38 -9.05 7.31 8.59
N ALA A 39 -10.00 6.68 7.90
CA ALA A 39 -11.02 7.32 7.05
C ALA A 39 -10.51 8.09 5.83
N GLN A 40 -9.21 8.00 5.49
CA GLN A 40 -8.75 8.48 4.19
C GLN A 40 -9.40 7.72 3.05
N LYS A 41 -9.39 8.31 1.85
CA LYS A 41 -9.83 7.63 0.64
C LYS A 41 -8.65 7.40 -0.28
N VAL A 42 -8.53 6.19 -0.84
CA VAL A 42 -7.62 5.93 -1.96
C VAL A 42 -8.40 6.15 -3.25
N LEU A 43 -7.89 7.00 -4.14
CA LEU A 43 -8.50 7.26 -5.45
C LEU A 43 -7.94 6.33 -6.54
N SER A 44 -6.64 6.07 -6.49
CA SER A 44 -5.98 5.23 -7.49
C SER A 44 -4.67 4.65 -6.99
N ILE A 45 -4.29 3.52 -7.58
CA ILE A 45 -2.96 2.95 -7.49
C ILE A 45 -2.37 2.79 -8.90
N ASN A 46 -1.08 3.11 -9.05
CA ASN A 46 -0.35 2.91 -10.28
C ASN A 46 1.05 2.35 -10.02
N LEU A 47 1.66 1.79 -11.06
CA LEU A 47 2.98 1.18 -11.03
C LEU A 47 3.83 1.73 -12.16
N ARG A 48 5.14 1.86 -11.91
CA ARG A 48 6.14 1.80 -12.98
C ARG A 48 6.82 0.45 -12.90
N ALA A 49 6.80 -0.30 -13.99
CA ALA A 49 7.40 -1.63 -14.00
C ALA A 49 7.83 -2.07 -15.40
N ASN A 50 8.85 -2.93 -15.44
CA ASN A 50 9.20 -3.76 -16.58
C ASN A 50 9.63 -5.15 -16.09
N GLU A 51 10.93 -5.49 -16.15
CA GLU A 51 11.46 -6.73 -15.55
C GLU A 51 11.44 -6.71 -14.01
N ARG A 52 11.28 -5.52 -13.43
CA ARG A 52 11.29 -5.20 -12.00
C ARG A 52 10.23 -4.15 -11.73
N VAL A 53 9.95 -3.91 -10.44
CA VAL A 53 9.08 -2.81 -10.02
C VAL A 53 9.97 -1.60 -9.77
N ASP A 54 9.79 -0.57 -10.59
CA ASP A 54 10.55 0.67 -10.51
C ASP A 54 9.92 1.62 -9.49
N ALA A 55 8.58 1.73 -9.47
CA ALA A 55 7.86 2.56 -8.51
C ALA A 55 6.43 2.10 -8.20
N VAL A 56 5.98 2.44 -6.99
CA VAL A 56 4.57 2.41 -6.56
C VAL A 56 4.05 3.84 -6.40
N ILE A 57 2.82 4.06 -6.85
CA ILE A 57 2.17 5.38 -6.86
C ILE A 57 0.77 5.24 -6.26
N LEU A 58 0.47 5.95 -5.18
CA LEU A 58 -0.84 5.95 -4.53
C LEU A 58 -1.38 7.37 -4.46
N THR A 59 -2.60 7.58 -4.96
CA THR A 59 -3.27 8.87 -4.84
C THR A 59 -4.35 8.77 -3.77
N ILE A 60 -4.24 9.58 -2.73
CA ILE A 60 -5.12 9.58 -1.55
C ILE A 60 -5.82 10.92 -1.37
N VAL A 61 -6.92 10.93 -0.63
CA VAL A 61 -7.61 12.13 -0.14
C VAL A 61 -7.67 12.06 1.37
N SER A 62 -7.16 13.13 2.00
CA SER A 62 -7.19 13.29 3.44
C SER A 62 -8.62 13.53 3.95
N PRO A 63 -9.07 12.84 5.02
CA PRO A 63 -10.38 13.08 5.61
C PRO A 63 -10.49 14.46 6.27
N THR A 64 -9.36 15.08 6.62
CA THR A 64 -9.33 16.43 7.23
C THR A 64 -9.24 17.55 6.21
N ASP A 65 -8.94 17.24 4.95
CA ASP A 65 -8.92 18.20 3.85
C ASP A 65 -9.48 17.58 2.56
N PRO A 66 -10.78 17.22 2.53
CA PRO A 66 -11.39 16.57 1.37
C PRO A 66 -11.62 17.53 0.20
N VAL A 67 -11.44 18.84 0.40
CA VAL A 67 -11.76 19.89 -0.58
C VAL A 67 -10.51 20.36 -1.32
N ASN A 68 -9.33 20.42 -0.67
CA ASN A 68 -8.17 21.13 -1.24
C ASN A 68 -7.01 20.27 -1.74
N GLY A 69 -7.06 18.94 -1.70
CA GLY A 69 -5.98 18.20 -2.34
C GLY A 69 -6.08 16.69 -2.26
N ASN A 70 -5.93 16.06 -3.41
CA ASN A 70 -5.37 14.72 -3.46
C ASN A 70 -3.86 14.82 -3.15
N THR A 71 -3.34 13.87 -2.38
CA THR A 71 -1.90 13.68 -2.18
C THR A 71 -1.48 12.49 -3.02
N THR A 72 -0.40 12.63 -3.78
CA THR A 72 0.20 11.49 -4.50
C THR A 72 1.48 11.08 -3.82
N LEU A 73 1.49 9.86 -3.29
CA LEU A 73 2.63 9.20 -2.67
C LEU A 73 3.34 8.40 -3.77
N ILE A 74 4.63 8.68 -4.00
CA ILE A 74 5.42 8.04 -5.04
C ILE A 74 6.73 7.56 -4.42
N HIS A 75 7.00 6.27 -4.52
CA HIS A 75 8.24 5.67 -4.03
C HIS A 75 8.85 4.78 -5.10
N GLY A 76 10.14 4.97 -5.38
CA GLY A 76 10.83 4.36 -6.51
C GLY A 76 11.41 5.37 -7.50
N GLY A 77 11.92 4.85 -8.62
CA GLY A 77 12.52 5.65 -9.70
C GLY A 77 11.58 5.91 -10.87
N ASP A 78 12.10 6.57 -11.90
CA ASP A 78 11.40 6.92 -13.13
C ASP A 78 11.57 5.88 -14.26
N GLY A 79 12.29 4.79 -13.98
CA GLY A 79 12.47 3.65 -14.87
C GLY A 79 11.16 2.90 -15.18
N GLY A 80 11.30 1.77 -15.87
CA GLY A 80 10.17 0.94 -16.30
C GLY A 80 9.14 1.67 -17.17
N TYR A 81 7.99 1.04 -17.36
CA TYR A 81 6.85 1.64 -18.05
C TYR A 81 5.76 2.02 -17.05
N LEU A 82 5.24 3.24 -17.15
CA LEU A 82 4.07 3.66 -16.38
C LEU A 82 2.85 2.86 -16.86
N LYS A 83 2.20 2.16 -15.93
CA LYS A 83 0.97 1.44 -16.25
C LYS A 83 -0.22 2.39 -16.33
N ILE A 84 -1.31 1.87 -16.89
CA ILE A 84 -2.62 2.52 -16.75
C ILE A 84 -3.03 2.37 -15.28
N PRO A 85 -3.35 3.48 -14.57
CA PRO A 85 -3.71 3.41 -13.16
C PRO A 85 -5.00 2.61 -12.96
N LEU A 86 -5.07 1.83 -11.89
CA LEU A 86 -6.33 1.31 -11.37
C LEU A 86 -7.01 2.44 -10.60
N ILE A 87 -8.07 3.01 -11.19
CA ILE A 87 -8.94 3.98 -10.53
C ILE A 87 -9.97 3.22 -9.71
N LEU A 88 -10.07 3.53 -8.42
CA LEU A 88 -10.96 2.85 -7.49
C LEU A 88 -12.37 3.43 -7.61
N ALA A 89 -13.35 2.57 -7.86
CA ALA A 89 -14.75 2.97 -7.86
C ALA A 89 -15.25 3.29 -6.44
N GLN A 90 -16.43 3.91 -6.33
CA GLN A 90 -17.06 4.13 -5.03
C GLN A 90 -17.21 2.81 -4.24
N GLY A 91 -16.75 2.81 -2.99
CA GLY A 91 -16.77 1.64 -2.10
C GLY A 91 -15.74 0.56 -2.46
N GLU A 92 -14.84 0.83 -3.40
CA GLU A 92 -13.70 -0.02 -3.70
C GLU A 92 -12.47 0.42 -2.90
N TYR A 93 -11.72 -0.55 -2.39
CA TYR A 93 -10.49 -0.34 -1.63
C TYR A 93 -9.56 -1.53 -1.78
N ILE A 94 -8.25 -1.27 -1.68
CA ILE A 94 -7.21 -2.29 -1.82
C ILE A 94 -7.08 -3.05 -0.50
N THR A 95 -7.11 -4.38 -0.57
CA THR A 95 -7.10 -5.28 0.59
C THR A 95 -5.87 -6.19 0.63
N THR A 96 -5.19 -6.40 -0.50
CA THR A 96 -4.08 -7.35 -0.58
C THR A 96 -2.91 -6.76 -1.36
N MET A 97 -1.70 -6.99 -0.86
CA MET A 97 -0.44 -6.77 -1.56
C MET A 97 0.32 -8.09 -1.67
N GLU A 98 0.62 -8.52 -2.90
CA GLU A 98 1.50 -9.64 -3.23
C GLU A 98 2.80 -9.06 -3.78
N ALA A 99 3.94 -9.42 -3.20
CA ALA A 99 5.26 -8.94 -3.60
C ALA A 99 6.22 -10.12 -3.81
N HIS A 100 6.89 -10.13 -4.95
CA HIS A 100 7.88 -11.14 -5.28
C HIS A 100 9.28 -10.53 -5.24
N THR A 101 10.22 -11.22 -4.62
CA THR A 101 11.59 -10.74 -4.47
C THR A 101 12.58 -11.54 -5.32
N GLY A 102 13.69 -10.91 -5.69
CA GLY A 102 14.77 -11.59 -6.39
C GLY A 102 16.06 -10.77 -6.42
N LYS A 103 17.17 -11.44 -6.72
CA LYS A 103 18.49 -10.80 -6.81
C LYS A 103 18.73 -10.25 -8.22
N GLN A 104 19.25 -9.04 -8.30
CA GLN A 104 19.78 -8.43 -9.51
C GLN A 104 21.13 -7.77 -9.21
N LYS A 105 22.19 -8.21 -9.89
CA LYS A 105 23.58 -7.75 -9.62
C LYS A 105 23.91 -7.76 -8.12
N SER A 106 23.62 -8.89 -7.46
CA SER A 106 23.82 -9.12 -6.02
C SER A 106 22.96 -8.28 -5.04
N ARG A 107 22.02 -7.48 -5.54
CA ARG A 107 21.07 -6.72 -4.70
C ARG A 107 19.67 -7.30 -4.78
N THR A 108 19.02 -7.52 -3.64
CA THR A 108 17.62 -8.00 -3.57
C THR A 108 16.66 -6.84 -3.82
N ARG A 109 15.69 -7.04 -4.69
CA ARG A 109 14.69 -6.03 -5.10
C ARG A 109 13.30 -6.63 -5.25
N ILE A 110 12.30 -5.76 -5.38
CA ILE A 110 10.95 -6.15 -5.81
C ILE A 110 10.96 -6.45 -7.31
N LYS A 111 10.81 -7.73 -7.63
CA LYS A 111 10.76 -8.23 -9.00
C LYS A 111 9.36 -8.10 -9.59
N TYR A 112 8.33 -8.31 -8.77
CA TYR A 112 6.93 -8.20 -9.15
C TYR A 112 6.09 -7.75 -7.96
N ILE A 113 5.01 -7.03 -8.24
CA ILE A 113 4.01 -6.65 -7.24
C ILE A 113 2.62 -6.73 -7.83
N LYS A 114 1.63 -7.07 -6.99
CA LYS A 114 0.21 -7.02 -7.31
C LYS A 114 -0.58 -6.49 -6.14
N PHE A 115 -1.55 -5.64 -6.47
CA PHE A 115 -2.56 -5.15 -5.53
C PHE A 115 -3.92 -5.64 -5.96
N THR A 116 -4.71 -6.13 -5.00
CA THR A 116 -6.07 -6.63 -5.25
C THR A 116 -7.06 -5.87 -4.37
N THR A 117 -8.21 -5.52 -4.93
CA THR A 117 -9.29 -4.80 -4.23
C THR A 117 -10.34 -5.73 -3.66
N ASN A 118 -11.20 -5.20 -2.78
CA ASN A 118 -12.38 -5.88 -2.28
C ASN A 118 -13.43 -6.22 -3.36
N LYS A 119 -13.23 -5.77 -4.60
CA LYS A 119 -14.09 -6.06 -5.75
C LYS A 119 -13.38 -6.92 -6.81
N ASP A 120 -12.30 -7.60 -6.41
CA ASP A 120 -11.49 -8.49 -7.26
C ASP A 120 -10.83 -7.81 -8.47
N ASN A 121 -10.81 -6.47 -8.52
CA ASN A 121 -9.96 -5.76 -9.48
C ASN A 121 -8.52 -5.78 -8.99
N SER A 122 -7.58 -5.69 -9.93
CA SER A 122 -6.16 -5.67 -9.58
C SER A 122 -5.30 -4.88 -10.56
N ILE A 123 -4.15 -4.44 -10.04
CA ILE A 123 -3.03 -3.96 -10.84
C ILE A 123 -1.79 -4.78 -10.46
N GLU A 124 -1.02 -5.19 -11.45
CA GLU A 124 0.23 -5.93 -11.24
C GLU A 124 1.33 -5.44 -12.19
N GLY A 125 2.58 -5.67 -11.86
CA GLY A 125 3.72 -5.32 -12.71
C GLY A 125 4.99 -6.02 -12.29
N GLY A 126 5.95 -6.14 -13.21
CA GLY A 126 7.21 -6.83 -12.96
C GLY A 126 7.22 -8.29 -13.46
N THR A 127 8.22 -9.04 -13.03
CA THR A 127 8.40 -10.47 -13.34
C THR A 127 8.23 -11.31 -12.07
N ARG A 128 7.30 -12.27 -12.09
CA ARG A 128 7.08 -13.22 -10.99
C ARG A 128 8.35 -14.03 -10.70
N THR A 129 8.56 -14.35 -9.43
CA THR A 129 9.61 -15.27 -8.93
C THR A 129 9.01 -16.27 -7.94
N ASP A 130 9.80 -17.24 -7.48
CA ASP A 130 9.36 -18.21 -6.46
C ASP A 130 9.43 -17.66 -5.03
N ASN A 131 10.02 -16.47 -4.81
CA ASN A 131 10.11 -15.85 -3.49
C ASN A 131 8.94 -14.88 -3.29
N ILE A 132 7.83 -15.41 -2.76
CA ILE A 132 6.54 -14.72 -2.68
C ILE A 132 6.28 -14.27 -1.24
N GLY A 133 5.85 -13.02 -1.10
CA GLY A 133 5.27 -12.46 0.12
C GLY A 133 3.86 -11.96 -0.16
N ILE A 134 2.94 -12.20 0.77
CA ILE A 134 1.57 -11.70 0.69
C ILE A 134 1.24 -11.04 2.01
N ASP A 135 0.62 -9.87 1.93
CA ASP A 135 0.15 -9.11 3.06
C ASP A 135 -1.30 -8.66 2.81
N THR A 136 -2.16 -8.88 3.79
CA THR A 136 -3.61 -8.71 3.66
C THR A 136 -4.12 -7.83 4.79
N ALA A 137 -4.90 -6.82 4.43
CA ALA A 137 -5.59 -5.97 5.37
C ALA A 137 -6.54 -6.80 6.25
N LYS A 138 -6.57 -6.51 7.55
CA LYS A 138 -7.64 -7.02 8.41
C LYS A 138 -9.00 -6.43 8.02
N ASP A 139 -10.08 -7.06 8.44
CA ASP A 139 -11.43 -6.57 8.17
C ASP A 139 -11.60 -5.09 8.59
N GLY A 140 -12.20 -4.31 7.70
CA GLY A 140 -12.41 -2.87 7.89
C GLY A 140 -11.19 -1.97 7.62
N TYR A 141 -10.08 -2.52 7.12
CA TYR A 141 -8.88 -1.76 6.78
C TYR A 141 -8.62 -1.76 5.27
N GLN A 142 -7.86 -0.76 4.80
CA GLN A 142 -7.45 -0.62 3.41
C GLN A 142 -5.99 -0.18 3.30
N LEU A 143 -5.39 -0.37 2.13
CA LEU A 143 -4.09 0.23 1.81
C LEU A 143 -4.21 1.74 1.94
N SER A 144 -3.18 2.38 2.47
CA SER A 144 -3.22 3.81 2.80
C SER A 144 -1.92 4.53 2.46
N GLY A 145 -0.81 3.81 2.47
CA GLY A 145 0.50 4.28 2.07
C GLY A 145 1.48 3.13 2.14
N PHE A 146 2.76 3.46 2.06
CA PHE A 146 3.84 2.50 2.06
C PHE A 146 4.93 2.88 3.05
N VAL A 147 5.64 1.86 3.52
CA VAL A 147 6.96 1.98 4.14
C VAL A 147 7.93 1.13 3.33
N GLY A 148 9.18 1.54 3.19
CA GLY A 148 10.06 0.80 2.30
C GLY A 148 11.43 1.39 2.11
N ARG A 149 12.08 0.91 1.04
CA ARG A 149 13.36 1.43 0.56
C ARG A 149 13.38 1.45 -0.96
N SER A 150 13.98 2.49 -1.53
CA SER A 150 14.07 2.65 -2.98
C SER A 150 15.31 3.42 -3.43
N GLY A 151 15.71 3.18 -4.67
CA GLY A 151 16.61 4.05 -5.45
C GLY A 151 16.04 4.20 -6.86
N ASP A 152 16.81 3.81 -7.88
CA ASP A 152 16.31 3.70 -9.27
C ASP A 152 15.10 2.74 -9.40
N GLU A 153 15.00 1.77 -8.47
CA GLU A 153 13.96 0.75 -8.42
C GLU A 153 13.46 0.57 -6.97
N LEU A 154 12.34 -0.13 -6.80
CA LEU A 154 11.82 -0.48 -5.48
C LEU A 154 12.62 -1.66 -4.88
N ASP A 155 13.41 -1.37 -3.84
CA ASP A 155 14.26 -2.36 -3.18
C ASP A 155 13.48 -3.13 -2.09
N MET A 156 12.61 -2.44 -1.35
CA MET A 156 11.77 -2.98 -0.29
C MET A 156 10.41 -2.28 -0.22
N VAL A 157 9.35 -3.02 0.09
CA VAL A 157 8.01 -2.45 0.31
C VAL A 157 7.26 -3.19 1.42
N GLY A 158 6.59 -2.42 2.25
CA GLY A 158 5.55 -2.83 3.19
C GLY A 158 4.32 -1.95 2.99
N ALA A 159 3.15 -2.54 3.20
CA ALA A 159 1.90 -1.80 3.14
C ALA A 159 1.62 -1.14 4.49
N ILE A 160 1.06 0.06 4.45
CA ILE A 160 0.46 0.68 5.62
C ILE A 160 -1.04 0.51 5.50
N TRP A 161 -1.62 -0.24 6.43
CA TRP A 161 -3.07 -0.49 6.50
C TRP A 161 -3.70 0.44 7.54
N THR A 162 -4.71 1.22 7.14
CA THR A 162 -5.50 2.04 8.07
C THR A 162 -6.99 1.71 7.99
N SER A 163 -7.71 1.99 9.07
CA SER A 163 -9.15 1.77 9.14
C SER A 163 -9.88 2.63 8.10
N ILE A 164 -10.82 2.00 7.38
CA ILE A 164 -11.73 2.69 6.44
C ILE A 164 -12.67 3.64 7.20
N GLN A 165 -12.99 3.32 8.46
CA GLN A 165 -13.77 4.18 9.35
C GLN A 165 -12.86 5.07 10.18
N LYS A 166 -13.35 6.25 10.58
CA LYS A 166 -12.60 7.18 11.42
C LYS A 166 -12.40 6.55 12.78
N VAL A 167 -11.16 6.46 13.23
CA VAL A 167 -10.82 6.05 14.59
C VAL A 167 -10.69 7.32 15.44
N THR A 168 -11.57 7.47 16.41
CA THR A 168 -11.49 8.58 17.37
C THR A 168 -10.62 8.11 18.54
N ALA A 169 -9.60 8.89 18.90
CA ALA A 169 -8.91 8.68 20.17
C ALA A 169 -9.90 8.97 21.30
N THR A 170 -10.19 7.96 22.12
CA THR A 170 -10.90 8.11 23.40
C THR A 170 -9.98 8.66 24.46
#